data_AF-A0A6N2Z830-F1
#
_entry.id   AF-A0A6N2Z830-F1
#
_cell.length_a   1.000
_cell.length_b   1.000
_cell.length_c   1.000
_cell.angle_alpha   90.00
_cell.angle_beta   90.00
_cell.angle_gamma   90.00
#
_symmetry.space_group_name_H-M   'P 1'
#
loop_
_entity.id
_entity.type
_entity.pdbx_description
1 polymer ?
#
loop_
_entity_poly.entity_id
_entity_poly.type
_entity_poly.pdbx_seq_one_letter_code
_entity_poly.pdbx_strand_id
1 'polypeptide(L)'
;MKLYARKVVLASEAGNIERAQPGKEYLAGTYIIPLSGVNRAVCEVLMEPREVNSRFACITFKDDMHPHYLAAIMDREIDRFLTRYATGINLQMDALQKYFKVEIHTDKATRDAIGEMQRKAQEAIEYEKKVIELNKECKKYMLSNMFPD
;
A
#
# COMPACT_ATOMS: atom_id res chain seq x y z
N MET A 1 3.40 20.89 -14.20
CA MET A 1 3.24 19.48 -13.76
C MET A 1 2.95 18.62 -14.98
N LYS A 2 3.81 17.65 -15.31
CA LYS A 2 3.59 16.75 -16.46
C LYS A 2 3.04 15.41 -15.95
N LEU A 3 1.73 15.35 -15.69
CA LEU A 3 1.04 14.16 -15.14
C LEU A 3 1.18 12.89 -16.00
N TYR A 4 1.55 13.02 -17.27
CA TYR A 4 1.60 11.93 -18.23
C TYR A 4 3.00 11.33 -18.40
N ALA A 5 4.04 11.98 -17.86
CA ALA A 5 5.41 11.51 -18.00
C ALA A 5 5.69 10.36 -17.03
N ARG A 6 5.57 9.13 -17.53
CA ARG A 6 5.74 7.90 -16.75
C ARG A 6 6.78 6.99 -17.41
N LYS A 7 7.45 6.21 -16.58
CA LYS A 7 8.35 5.14 -17.02
C LYS A 7 7.97 3.84 -16.33
N VAL A 8 8.06 2.74 -17.07
CA VAL A 8 7.93 1.39 -16.50
C VAL A 8 9.33 0.90 -16.16
N VAL A 9 9.53 0.50 -14.91
CA VAL A 9 10.82 -0.01 -14.41
C VAL A 9 10.60 -1.29 -13.62
N LEU A 10 11.61 -2.14 -13.52
CA LEU A 10 11.57 -3.26 -12.59
C LEU A 10 11.68 -2.73 -11.15
N ALA A 11 10.88 -3.28 -10.25
CA ALA A 11 10.92 -2.89 -8.83
C ALA A 11 12.31 -3.15 -8.21
N SER A 12 13.01 -4.19 -8.67
CA SER A 12 14.40 -4.52 -8.28
C SER A 12 15.44 -3.52 -8.80
N GLU A 13 15.15 -2.80 -9.88
CA GLU A 13 16.01 -1.71 -10.37
C GLU A 13 15.77 -0.43 -9.56
N ALA A 14 14.50 -0.13 -9.30
CA ALA A 14 14.03 1.07 -8.60
C ALA A 14 14.23 1.03 -7.07
N GLY A 15 14.37 -0.16 -6.49
CA GLY A 15 14.43 -0.37 -5.05
C GLY A 15 15.24 -1.60 -4.67
N ASN A 16 15.47 -1.75 -3.37
CA ASN A 16 15.99 -2.99 -2.79
C ASN A 16 14.82 -3.92 -2.47
N ILE A 17 14.91 -5.18 -2.88
CA ILE A 17 13.92 -6.21 -2.60
C ILE A 17 14.57 -7.29 -1.75
N GLU A 18 14.08 -7.45 -0.53
CA GLU A 18 14.61 -8.42 0.41
C GLU A 18 13.49 -9.12 1.18
N ARG A 19 13.82 -10.26 1.77
CA ARG A 19 12.95 -10.88 2.77
C ARG A 19 13.07 -10.11 4.08
N ALA A 20 11.93 -9.87 4.73
CA ALA A 20 11.88 -9.21 6.02
C ALA A 20 12.79 -9.93 7.04
N GLN A 21 13.62 -9.17 7.73
CA GLN A 21 14.56 -9.71 8.72
C GLN A 21 13.99 -9.56 10.14
N PRO A 22 14.07 -10.59 11.00
CA PRO A 22 13.66 -10.48 12.39
C PRO A 22 14.41 -9.35 13.12
N GLY A 23 13.70 -8.50 13.86
CA GLY A 23 14.27 -7.38 14.60
C GLY A 23 14.74 -6.20 13.74
N LYS A 24 14.45 -6.21 12.43
CA LYS A 24 14.70 -5.06 11.55
C LYS A 24 13.45 -4.19 11.44
N GLU A 25 13.62 -2.92 11.75
CA GLU A 25 12.61 -1.90 11.52
C GLU A 25 12.68 -1.40 10.06
N TYR A 26 11.53 -1.38 9.39
CA TYR A 26 11.39 -0.87 8.04
C TYR A 26 10.75 0.51 8.07
N LEU A 27 11.32 1.46 7.32
CA LEU A 27 10.84 2.83 7.26
C LEU A 27 9.49 2.95 6.56
N ALA A 28 8.78 4.04 6.85
CA ALA A 28 7.62 4.46 6.06
C ALA A 28 7.98 4.58 4.57
N GLY A 29 7.04 4.20 3.70
CA GLY A 29 7.29 4.08 2.26
C GLY A 29 7.86 2.72 1.83
N THR A 30 8.10 1.79 2.76
CA THR A 30 8.42 0.40 2.40
C THR A 30 7.13 -0.33 2.00
N TYR A 31 7.13 -1.01 0.86
CA TYR A 31 6.02 -1.89 0.47
C TYR A 31 6.26 -3.32 0.94
N ILE A 32 5.23 -3.94 1.51
CA ILE A 32 5.29 -5.32 2.00
C ILE A 32 4.38 -6.24 1.20
N ILE A 33 4.85 -7.45 0.92
CA ILE A 33 4.11 -8.49 0.21
C ILE A 33 4.28 -9.82 0.96
N PRO A 34 3.20 -10.53 1.34
CA PRO A 34 3.33 -11.85 1.94
C PRO A 34 3.91 -12.84 0.92
N LEU A 35 4.94 -13.60 1.31
CA LEU A 35 5.50 -14.67 0.47
C LEU A 35 4.67 -15.96 0.54
N SER A 36 3.95 -16.17 1.63
CA SER A 36 3.04 -17.30 1.85
C SER A 36 1.65 -16.81 2.24
N GLY A 37 0.61 -17.55 1.82
CA GLY A 37 -0.77 -17.11 2.00
C GLY A 37 -1.02 -15.79 1.25
N VAL A 38 -0.49 -15.70 0.02
CA VAL A 38 -0.49 -14.49 -0.79
C VAL A 38 -1.91 -13.98 -0.95
N ASN A 39 -2.20 -12.85 -0.31
CA ASN A 39 -3.48 -12.19 -0.41
C ASN A 39 -3.24 -10.70 -0.56
N ARG A 40 -3.86 -10.12 -1.59
CA ARG A 40 -3.79 -8.71 -1.90
C ARG A 40 -4.13 -7.80 -0.72
N ALA A 41 -5.09 -8.21 0.11
CA ALA A 41 -5.54 -7.45 1.28
C ALA A 41 -4.46 -7.28 2.36
N VAL A 42 -3.39 -8.08 2.30
CA VAL A 42 -2.26 -8.03 3.24
C VAL A 42 -1.06 -7.30 2.63
N CYS A 43 -1.10 -6.98 1.33
CA CYS A 43 -0.08 -6.14 0.71
C CYS A 43 -0.37 -4.67 1.01
N GLU A 44 0.60 -3.95 1.56
CA GLU A 44 0.44 -2.54 1.91
C GLU A 44 1.76 -1.78 1.86
N VAL A 45 1.68 -0.46 1.77
CA VAL A 45 2.80 0.44 2.04
C VAL A 45 2.78 0.80 3.52
N LEU A 46 3.91 0.69 4.19
CA LEU A 46 4.08 1.18 5.55
C LEU A 46 3.91 2.70 5.59
N MET A 47 2.89 3.18 6.28
CA MET A 47 2.71 4.63 6.51
C MET A 47 3.60 5.13 7.65
N GLU A 48 3.95 4.24 8.58
CA GLU A 48 4.82 4.51 9.71
C GLU A 48 5.90 3.41 9.81
N PRO A 49 7.09 3.73 10.34
CA PRO A 49 8.12 2.72 10.56
C PRO A 49 7.63 1.63 11.51
N ARG A 50 7.93 0.37 11.19
CA ARG A 50 7.65 -0.77 12.07
C ARG A 50 8.48 -2.00 11.72
N GLU A 51 8.54 -2.94 12.66
CA GLU A 51 9.05 -4.27 12.40
C GLU A 51 8.12 -5.06 11.49
N VAL A 52 8.70 -5.84 10.58
CA VAL A 52 7.96 -6.68 9.64
C VAL A 52 8.35 -8.14 9.86
N ASN A 53 7.35 -9.02 9.94
CA ASN A 53 7.55 -10.44 10.10
C ASN A 53 8.26 -11.05 8.87
N SER A 54 9.15 -12.02 9.10
CA SER A 54 9.93 -12.69 8.04
C SER A 54 9.11 -13.45 6.99
N ARG A 55 7.79 -13.59 7.16
CA ARG A 55 6.88 -14.08 6.11
C ARG A 55 6.70 -13.11 4.94
N PHE A 56 7.12 -11.85 5.09
CA PHE A 56 6.97 -10.82 4.07
C PHE A 56 8.25 -10.61 3.27
N ALA A 57 8.08 -10.23 2.00
CA ALA A 57 9.07 -9.51 1.23
C ALA A 57 8.85 -8.01 1.41
N CYS A 58 9.94 -7.27 1.53
CA CYS A 58 9.96 -5.83 1.64
C CYS A 58 10.60 -5.23 0.38
N ILE A 59 9.97 -4.19 -0.17
CA ILE A 59 10.49 -3.39 -1.26
C ILE A 59 10.72 -1.98 -0.72
N THR A 60 11.97 -1.58 -0.64
CA THR A 60 12.38 -0.23 -0.24
C THR A 60 12.90 0.51 -1.46
N PHE A 61 12.17 1.51 -1.94
CA PHE A 61 12.58 2.29 -3.10
C PHE A 61 13.79 3.17 -2.77
N LYS A 62 14.70 3.34 -3.74
CA LYS A 62 15.91 4.16 -3.58
C LYS A 62 15.60 5.65 -3.56
N ASP A 63 14.62 6.05 -4.38
CA ASP A 63 14.12 7.41 -4.42
C ASP A 63 13.20 7.65 -3.21
N ASP A 64 13.40 8.79 -2.55
CA ASP A 64 12.44 9.31 -1.58
C ASP A 64 11.11 9.61 -2.30
N MET A 65 10.10 8.79 -2.01
CA MET A 65 8.79 8.86 -2.61
C MET A 65 7.72 8.88 -1.52
N HIS A 66 6.76 9.77 -1.69
CA HIS A 66 5.64 9.92 -0.77
C HIS A 66 4.88 8.58 -0.56
N PRO A 67 4.66 8.12 0.69
CA PRO A 67 4.06 6.81 0.97
C PRO A 67 2.69 6.60 0.32
N HIS A 68 1.82 7.61 0.35
CA HIS A 68 0.51 7.54 -0.32
C HIS A 68 0.60 7.47 -1.85
N TYR A 69 1.65 8.06 -2.44
CA TYR A 69 1.90 7.90 -3.88
C TYR A 69 2.33 6.46 -4.19
N LEU A 70 3.23 5.90 -3.37
CA LEU A 70 3.64 4.51 -3.47
C LEU A 70 2.44 3.56 -3.34
N ALA A 71 1.57 3.78 -2.35
CA ALA A 71 0.38 2.96 -2.16
C ALA A 71 -0.47 2.94 -3.44
N ALA A 72 -0.75 4.11 -4.02
CA ALA A 72 -1.57 4.22 -5.21
C ALA A 72 -0.98 3.49 -6.44
N ILE A 73 0.34 3.60 -6.68
CA ILE A 73 0.97 2.90 -7.82
C ILE A 73 1.06 1.40 -7.57
N MET A 74 1.37 0.99 -6.34
CA MET A 74 1.58 -0.40 -5.99
C MET A 74 0.27 -1.16 -6.03
N ASP A 75 -0.81 -0.54 -5.53
CA ASP A 75 -2.15 -1.09 -5.54
C ASP A 75 -2.64 -1.42 -6.95
N ARG A 76 -2.25 -0.60 -7.93
CA ARG A 76 -2.62 -0.77 -9.33
C ARG A 76 -1.88 -1.93 -10.00
N GLU A 77 -0.61 -2.16 -9.64
CA GLU A 77 0.25 -3.13 -10.33
C GLU A 77 0.26 -4.51 -9.64
N ILE A 78 0.06 -4.56 -8.33
CA ILE A 78 0.20 -5.79 -7.56
C ILE A 78 -0.83 -6.84 -7.97
N ASP A 79 -2.07 -6.47 -8.28
CA ASP A 79 -3.12 -7.44 -8.68
C ASP A 79 -2.70 -8.19 -9.95
N ARG A 80 -2.26 -7.44 -10.96
CA ARG A 80 -1.79 -8.00 -12.23
C ARG A 80 -0.58 -8.91 -12.03
N PHE A 81 0.31 -8.52 -11.13
CA PHE A 81 1.49 -9.31 -10.82
C PHE A 81 1.14 -10.62 -10.09
N LEU A 82 0.31 -10.55 -9.05
CA LEU A 82 -0.08 -11.72 -8.26
C LEU A 82 -0.87 -12.72 -9.10
N THR A 83 -1.81 -12.27 -9.93
CA THR A 83 -2.56 -13.18 -10.83
C THR A 83 -1.66 -13.96 -11.78
N ARG A 84 -0.52 -13.38 -12.20
CA ARG A 84 0.37 -13.99 -13.19
C ARG A 84 1.49 -14.83 -12.59
N TYR A 85 2.00 -14.44 -11.41
CA TYR A 85 3.24 -14.99 -10.86
C TYR A 85 3.08 -15.64 -9.49
N ALA A 86 1.93 -15.51 -8.82
CA ALA A 86 1.65 -16.32 -7.63
C ALA A 86 1.41 -17.78 -8.06
N THR A 87 2.19 -18.70 -7.49
CA THR A 87 2.03 -20.14 -7.71
C THR A 87 1.16 -20.70 -6.60
N GLY A 88 -0.14 -20.76 -6.83
CA GLY A 88 -1.12 -21.13 -5.81
C GLY A 88 -1.15 -20.09 -4.69
N ILE A 89 -0.80 -20.51 -3.47
CA ILE A 89 -0.80 -19.64 -2.27
C ILE A 89 0.55 -18.97 -1.99
N ASN A 90 1.60 -19.28 -2.76
CA ASN A 90 2.96 -18.82 -2.49
C ASN A 90 3.49 -17.94 -3.62
N LEU A 91 4.31 -16.95 -3.25
CA LEU A 91 5.04 -16.08 -4.16
C LEU A 91 6.54 -16.31 -3.98
N GLN A 92 7.24 -16.57 -5.09
CA GLN A 92 8.68 -16.73 -5.07
C GLN A 92 9.38 -15.36 -5.13
N MET A 93 10.40 -15.17 -4.29
CA MET A 93 11.19 -13.95 -4.26
C MET A 93 11.86 -13.64 -5.61
N ASP A 94 12.33 -14.67 -6.30
CA ASP A 94 12.95 -14.54 -7.62
C ASP A 94 11.96 -13.99 -8.67
N ALA A 95 10.69 -14.41 -8.61
CA ALA A 95 9.66 -13.89 -9.49
C ALA A 95 9.37 -12.40 -9.22
N LEU A 96 9.38 -12.00 -7.94
CA LEU A 96 9.26 -10.60 -7.55
C LEU A 96 10.44 -9.76 -8.09
N GLN A 97 11.66 -10.26 -7.97
CA GLN A 97 12.86 -9.55 -8.45
C GLN A 97 12.93 -9.45 -9.98
N LYS A 98 12.49 -10.49 -10.72
CA LYS A 98 12.63 -10.56 -12.18
C LYS A 98 11.46 -9.95 -12.96
N TYR A 99 10.25 -10.00 -12.42
CA TYR A 99 9.06 -9.73 -13.22
C TYR A 99 8.17 -8.60 -12.68
N PHE A 100 8.37 -8.18 -11.43
CA PHE A 100 7.52 -7.14 -10.86
C PHE A 100 7.92 -5.78 -11.41
N LYS A 101 7.04 -5.23 -12.26
CA LYS A 101 7.20 -3.94 -12.92
C LYS A 101 6.29 -2.92 -12.28
N VAL A 102 6.79 -1.71 -12.14
CA VAL A 102 6.06 -0.58 -11.58
C VAL A 102 6.14 0.60 -12.54
N GLU A 103 5.00 1.26 -12.75
CA GLU A 103 4.95 2.49 -13.53
C GLU A 103 5.12 3.70 -12.58
N ILE A 104 6.20 4.46 -12.76
CA ILE A 104 6.55 5.58 -11.89
C ILE A 104 6.62 6.87 -12.71
N HIS A 105 6.06 7.95 -12.18
CA HIS A 105 6.20 9.28 -12.76
C HIS A 105 7.64 9.77 -12.66
N THR A 106 8.18 10.35 -13.73
CA THR A 106 9.61 10.71 -13.79
C THR A 106 9.96 11.93 -12.94
N ASP A 107 9.00 12.83 -12.72
CA ASP A 107 9.20 14.09 -12.01
C ASP A 107 8.84 13.97 -10.53
N LYS A 108 9.74 14.40 -9.64
CA LYS A 108 9.52 14.35 -8.18
C LYS A 108 8.34 15.22 -7.76
N ALA A 109 8.24 16.44 -8.27
CA ALA A 109 7.16 17.36 -7.90
C ALA A 109 5.78 16.78 -8.25
N THR A 110 5.69 16.06 -9.36
CA THR A 110 4.48 15.32 -9.74
C THR A 110 4.17 14.17 -8.79
N ARG A 111 5.18 13.37 -8.38
CA ARG A 111 5.00 12.28 -7.40
C ARG A 111 4.50 12.81 -6.06
N ASP A 112 5.13 13.88 -5.57
CA ASP A 112 4.79 14.51 -4.29
C ASP A 112 3.37 15.11 -4.33
N ALA A 113 3.02 15.81 -5.42
CA ALA A 113 1.68 16.38 -5.59
C ALA A 113 0.58 15.31 -5.61
N ILE A 114 0.81 14.20 -6.32
CA ILE A 114 -0.14 13.07 -6.33
C ILE A 114 -0.23 12.45 -4.93
N GLY A 115 0.92 12.26 -4.25
CA GLY A 115 0.96 11.73 -2.89
C GLY A 115 0.13 12.56 -1.91
N GLU A 116 0.25 13.88 -1.96
CA GLU A 116 -0.55 14.79 -1.12
C GLU A 116 -2.04 14.77 -1.47
N MET A 117 -2.39 14.68 -2.76
CA MET A 117 -3.79 14.51 -3.16
C MET A 117 -4.38 13.21 -2.61
N GLN A 118 -3.62 12.11 -2.67
CA GLN A 118 -4.03 10.81 -2.12
C GLN A 118 -4.16 10.85 -0.59
N ARG A 119 -3.22 11.50 0.11
CA ARG A 119 -3.30 11.68 1.56
C ARG A 119 -4.58 12.41 1.96
N LYS A 120 -4.86 13.56 1.34
CA LYS A 120 -6.07 14.35 1.62
C LYS A 120 -7.36 13.57 1.32
N ALA A 121 -7.38 12.81 0.22
CA ALA A 121 -8.51 11.95 -0.11
C ALA A 121 -8.72 10.87 0.96
N GLN A 122 -7.65 10.23 1.42
CA GLN A 122 -7.72 9.21 2.47
C GLN A 122 -8.21 9.81 3.80
N GLU A 123 -7.73 10.99 4.18
CA GLU A 123 -8.18 11.69 5.39
C GLU A 123 -9.67 12.02 5.33
N ALA A 124 -10.17 12.47 4.18
CA ALA A 124 -11.59 12.72 3.98
C ALA A 124 -12.42 11.43 4.09
N ILE A 125 -11.93 10.32 3.53
CA ILE A 125 -12.59 9.01 3.63
C ILE A 125 -12.67 8.55 5.08
N GLU A 126 -11.58 8.64 5.84
CA GLU A 126 -11.56 8.21 7.25
C GLU A 126 -12.45 9.10 8.13
N TYR A 127 -12.48 10.40 7.86
CA TYR A 127 -13.40 11.32 8.52
C TYR A 127 -14.86 10.93 8.27
N GLU A 128 -15.24 10.68 7.02
CA GLU A 128 -16.60 10.32 6.64
C GLU A 128 -17.02 8.97 7.26
N LYS A 129 -16.13 7.98 7.28
CA LYS A 129 -16.38 6.69 7.96
C LYS A 129 -16.69 6.89 9.45
N LYS A 130 -15.95 7.77 10.12
CA LYS A 130 -16.19 8.09 11.54
C LYS A 130 -17.54 8.75 11.75
N VAL A 131 -17.93 9.69 10.88
CA VAL A 131 -19.25 10.34 10.92
C VAL A 131 -20.36 9.31 10.73
N ILE A 132 -20.22 8.38 9.78
CA ILE A 132 -21.17 7.29 9.56
C ILE A 132 -21.32 6.43 10.82
N GLU A 133 -20.22 6.07 11.48
CA GLU A 133 -20.28 5.22 12.68
C GLU A 133 -20.98 5.93 13.85
N LEU A 134 -20.64 7.20 14.10
CA LEU A 134 -21.34 8.02 15.10
C LEU A 134 -22.84 8.13 14.82
N ASN A 135 -23.22 8.31 13.55
CA ASN A 135 -24.63 8.36 13.16
C ASN A 135 -25.35 7.03 13.41
N LYS A 136 -24.70 5.87 13.21
CA LYS A 136 -25.27 4.56 13.56
C LYS A 136 -25.47 4.44 15.06
N GLU A 137 -24.50 4.87 15.86
CA GLU A 137 -24.60 4.86 17.33
C GLU A 137 -25.74 5.75 17.83
N CYS A 138 -25.82 6.99 17.34
CA CYS A 138 -26.92 7.90 17.64
C CYS A 138 -28.28 7.29 17.25
N LYS A 139 -28.40 6.72 16.05
CA LYS A 139 -29.61 6.04 15.61
C LYS A 139 -30.00 4.90 16.55
N LYS A 140 -29.03 4.05 16.93
CA LYS A 140 -29.25 2.93 17.85
C LYS A 140 -29.75 3.44 19.20
N TYR A 141 -29.08 4.45 19.75
CA TYR A 141 -29.48 5.08 21.01
C TYR A 141 -30.90 5.66 20.95
N MET A 142 -31.24 6.42 19.90
CA MET A 142 -32.57 7.00 19.75
C MET A 142 -33.66 5.93 19.64
N LEU A 143 -33.44 4.89 18.83
CA LEU A 143 -34.41 3.79 18.68
C LEU A 143 -34.63 3.03 19.99
N SER A 144 -33.57 2.78 20.77
CA SER A 144 -33.67 2.13 22.08
C SER A 144 -34.43 2.96 23.11
N ASN A 145 -34.51 4.28 22.94
CA ASN A 145 -35.24 5.18 23.85
C ASN A 145 -36.61 5.63 23.29
N MET A 146 -36.96 5.27 22.05
CA MET A 146 -38.26 5.59 21.44
C MET A 146 -39.34 4.55 21.78
N PHE A 147 -38.95 3.32 22.10
CA PHE A 147 -39.84 2.28 22.59
C PHE A 147 -39.35 1.76 23.96
N PRO A 148 -39.36 2.59 25.01
CA PRO A 148 -39.14 2.11 26.36
C PRO A 148 -40.34 1.23 26.77
N ASP A 149 -40.06 0.12 27.47
CA ASP A 149 -41.09 -0.69 28.14
C ASP A 149 -41.86 0.14 29.18
#